data_AF-A0A7V6TZ64-F1
#
_entry.id   AF-A0A7V6TZ64-F1
#
_cell.length_a   1.000
_cell.length_b   1.000
_cell.length_c   1.000
_cell.angle_alpha   90.00
_cell.angle_beta   90.00
_cell.angle_gamma   90.00
#
_symmetry.space_group_name_H-M   'P 1'
#
loop_
_entity.id
_entity.type
_entity.pdbx_description
1 polymer ?
#
loop_
_entity_poly.entity_id
_entity_poly.type
_entity_poly.pdbx_seq_one_letter_code
_entity_poly.pdbx_strand_id
1 'polypeptide(L)' 'MSAPGEDGRPALLEAVSLSKSFGPVQVLKNIDLRIFGGEVHAIIGENGAGKST' A
#
# COMPACT_ATOMS: atom_id res chain seq x y z
N MET A 1 -0.61 22.96 -4.98
CA MET A 1 -1.17 21.64 -5.24
C MET A 1 -1.04 20.88 -3.92
N SER A 2 -2.11 20.77 -3.16
CA SER A 2 -2.11 20.12 -1.83
C SER A 2 -1.75 18.64 -1.99
N ALA A 3 -1.10 18.04 -1.00
CA ALA A 3 -0.74 16.63 -1.07
C ALA A 3 -2.01 15.76 -1.03
N PRO A 4 -2.08 14.64 -1.78
CA PRO A 4 -3.21 13.72 -1.70
C PRO A 4 -3.40 13.25 -0.25
N GLY A 5 -4.61 13.46 0.30
CA GLY A 5 -4.98 13.13 1.68
C GLY A 5 -5.14 14.32 2.64
N GLU A 6 -4.82 15.56 2.25
CA GLU A 6 -4.99 16.74 3.12
C GLU A 6 -6.43 17.27 3.22
N ASP A 7 -7.36 16.74 2.42
CA ASP A 7 -8.75 17.23 2.35
C ASP A 7 -9.65 16.79 3.53
N GLY A 8 -9.10 16.18 4.58
CA GLY A 8 -9.87 15.66 5.73
C GLY A 8 -10.83 14.51 5.38
N ARG A 9 -10.75 13.98 4.16
CA ARG A 9 -11.56 12.85 3.70
C ARG A 9 -11.01 11.55 4.30
N PRO A 10 -11.87 10.63 4.79
CA PRO A 10 -11.41 9.35 5.30
C PRO A 10 -10.77 8.54 4.16
N ALA A 11 -9.69 7.81 4.48
CA ALA A 11 -9.12 6.85 3.55
C ALA A 11 -10.17 5.76 3.24
N LEU A 12 -10.25 5.37 1.97
CA LEU A 12 -11.12 4.28 1.53
C LEU A 12 -10.50 2.92 1.89
N LEU A 13 -9.18 2.84 1.83
CA LEU A 13 -8.40 1.70 2.28
C LEU A 13 -7.19 2.22 3.06
N GLU A 14 -6.96 1.63 4.23
CA GLU A 14 -5.76 1.86 5.03
C GLU A 14 -5.13 0.51 5.40
N ALA A 15 -3.84 0.39 5.13
CA ALA A 15 -2.99 -0.68 5.61
C ALA A 15 -1.95 -0.06 6.54
N VAL A 16 -1.91 -0.53 7.79
CA VAL A 16 -0.95 -0.08 8.80
C VAL A 16 -0.01 -1.23 9.12
N SER A 17 1.28 -0.99 8.96
CA SER A 17 2.35 -1.95 9.24
C SER A 17 2.17 -3.33 8.57
N LEU A 18 1.63 -3.36 7.35
CA LEU A 18 1.32 -4.59 6.62
C LEU A 18 2.59 -5.39 6.36
N SER A 19 2.57 -6.64 6.81
CA SER A 19 3.67 -7.59 6.62
C SER A 19 3.12 -8.93 6.16
N LYS A 20 3.81 -9.58 5.22
CA LYS A 20 3.41 -10.88 4.65
C LYS A 20 4.65 -11.72 4.36
N SER A 21 4.49 -13.02 4.54
CA SER A 21 5.51 -14.02 4.25
C SER A 21 4.88 -15.26 3.63
N PHE A 22 5.63 -15.94 2.77
CA PHE A 22 5.31 -17.28 2.28
C PHE A 22 6.43 -18.22 2.69
N GLY A 23 6.17 -19.06 3.69
CA GLY A 23 7.20 -19.87 4.33
C GLY A 23 8.35 -18.99 4.85
N PRO A 24 9.61 -19.27 4.49
CA PRO A 24 10.76 -18.48 4.95
C PRO A 24 10.93 -17.13 4.23
N VAL A 25 10.18 -16.86 3.16
CA VAL A 25 10.37 -15.66 2.33
C VAL A 25 9.45 -14.53 2.81
N GLN A 26 10.04 -13.41 3.23
CA GLN A 26 9.32 -12.17 3.52
C GLN A 26 9.05 -11.42 2.21
N VAL A 27 7.78 -11.20 1.87
CA VAL A 27 7.38 -10.53 0.62
C VAL A 27 6.87 -9.09 0.82
N LEU A 28 6.26 -8.80 1.98
CA LEU A 28 5.89 -7.44 2.39
C LEU A 28 6.44 -7.20 3.79
N LYS A 29 7.06 -6.05 4.06
CA LYS A 29 7.65 -5.75 5.37
C LYS A 29 7.27 -4.35 5.82
N ASN A 30 6.41 -4.28 6.84
CA ASN A 30 6.00 -3.05 7.52
C ASN A 30 5.59 -1.93 6.54
N ILE A 31 4.64 -2.24 5.66
CA ILE A 31 4.14 -1.31 4.65
C ILE A 31 2.96 -0.52 5.22
N ASP A 32 3.06 0.81 5.15
CA ASP A 32 1.96 1.73 5.42
C ASP A 32 1.42 2.26 4.08
N LEU A 33 0.12 2.09 3.84
CA LEU A 33 -0.55 2.52 2.61
C LEU A 33 -1.92 3.12 2.94
N ARG A 34 -2.21 4.28 2.39
CA ARG A 34 -3.54 4.89 2.42
C ARG A 34 -3.98 5.17 0.98
N ILE A 35 -5.20 4.78 0.65
CA ILE A 35 -5.83 5.06 -0.63
C ILE A 35 -7.07 5.89 -0.37
N PHE A 36 -7.15 7.06 -1.00
CA PHE A 36 -8.31 7.94 -0.91
C PHE A 36 -9.23 7.77 -2.13
N GLY A 37 -10.49 8.13 -1.96
CA GLY A 37 -11.49 8.05 -3.03
C GLY A 37 -11.17 9.00 -4.19
N GLY A 38 -11.23 8.48 -5.42
CA GLY A 38 -10.98 9.23 -6.66
C GLY A 38 -9.55 9.16 -7.18
N GLU A 39 -8.69 8.34 -6.58
CA GLU A 39 -7.29 8.18 -6.96
C GLU A 39 -7.03 6.83 -7.63
N VAL A 40 -6.05 6.80 -8.54
CA VAL A 40 -5.54 5.57 -9.17
C VAL A 40 -4.12 5.34 -8.68
N HIS A 41 -3.89 4.21 -8.01
CA HIS A 41 -2.57 3.83 -7.51
C HIS A 41 -1.99 2.69 -8.36
N ALA A 42 -0.69 2.76 -8.65
CA ALA A 42 0.04 1.68 -9.31
C ALA A 42 1.07 1.09 -8.35
N ILE A 43 1.10 -0.24 -8.27
CA ILE A 43 2.12 -0.98 -7.52
C ILE A 43 3.18 -1.45 -8.53
N ILE A 44 4.39 -0.92 -8.42
CA ILE A 44 5.51 -1.19 -9.34
C ILE A 44 6.64 -1.88 -8.58
N GLY A 45 7.34 -2.79 -9.24
CA GLY A 45 8.44 -3.57 -8.65
C GLY A 45 8.74 -4.83 -9.46
N GLU A 46 9.84 -5.49 -9.16
CA GLU A 46 10.27 -6.71 -9.86
C GLU A 46 9.33 -7.92 -9.58
N ASN A 47 9.43 -8.97 -10.39
CA ASN A 47 8.70 -10.21 -10.15
C ASN A 47 9.16 -10.82 -8.82
N GLY A 48 8.19 -11.21 -7.97
CA GLY A 48 8.49 -11.70 -6.62
C GLY A 48 8.57 -10.62 -5.54
N ALA A 49 8.47 -9.33 -5.87
CA ALA A 49 8.51 -8.23 -4.89
C ALA A 49 7.24 -8.09 -4.02
N GLY A 50 6.29 -9.04 -4.08
CA GLY A 50 5.08 -9.01 -3.26
C GLY A 50 3.90 -8.18 -3.81
N LYS A 51 3.95 -7.71 -5.06
CA LYS A 51 2.89 -6.86 -5.66
C LYS A 51 1.49 -7.50 -5.71
N SER A 52 1.43 -8.82 -5.90
CA SER A 52 0.18 -9.59 -6.00
C SER A 52 -0.12 -10.40 -4.73
N THR A 53 0.68 -10.20 -3.69
CA THR A 53 0.77 -11.04 -2.51
C THR A 53 0.12 -10.39 -1.29
#